data_AF-A0A4Q3VL94-F1
#
_entry.id   AF-A0A4Q3VL94-F1
#
_cell.length_a   1.000
_cell.length_b   1.000
_cell.length_c   1.000
_cell.angle_alpha   90.00
_cell.angle_beta   90.00
_cell.angle_gamma   90.00
#
_symmetry.space_group_name_H-M   'P 1'
#
loop_
_entity.id
_entity.type
_entity.pdbx_description
1 polymer ?
#
loop_
_entity_poly.entity_id
_entity_poly.type
_entity_poly.pdbx_seq_one_letter_code
_entity_poly.pdbx_strand_id
1 'polypeptide(L)' 'MCLCAEKTEKKALFELAKALKHFINLDGSKMHPGDRHTAEVAEKLVRGIIEDNGYTASYLKSRGTRLFRFRR' A
#
# COMPACT_ATOMS: atom_id res chain seq x y z
N MET A 1 -13.84 8.49 -21.96
CA MET A 1 -12.99 7.99 -20.86
C MET A 1 -11.82 7.21 -21.45
N CYS A 2 -10.58 7.54 -21.08
CA CYS A 2 -9.37 6.96 -21.68
C CYS A 2 -8.92 5.71 -20.92
N LEU A 3 -9.08 4.53 -21.53
CA LEU A 3 -8.68 3.22 -20.96
C LEU A 3 -7.18 3.12 -20.58
N CYS A 4 -6.33 3.97 -21.16
CA CYS A 4 -4.91 4.03 -20.85
C CYS A 4 -4.63 4.70 -19.49
N ALA A 5 -5.47 5.66 -19.09
CA ALA A 5 -5.33 6.35 -17.81
C ALA A 5 -5.61 5.37 -16.65
N GLU A 6 -6.70 4.60 -16.72
CA GLU A 6 -7.05 3.62 -15.68
C GLU A 6 -6.00 2.52 -15.51
N LYS A 7 -5.40 2.04 -16.61
CA LYS A 7 -4.32 1.04 -16.54
C LYS A 7 -3.05 1.60 -15.90
N THR A 8 -2.74 2.86 -16.19
CA THR A 8 -1.55 3.55 -15.63
C THR A 8 -1.76 3.85 -14.15
N GLU A 9 -2.94 4.34 -13.78
CA GLU A 9 -3.34 4.60 -12.40
C GLU A 9 -3.30 3.31 -11.56
N LYS A 10 -3.94 2.24 -12.02
CA LYS A 10 -3.92 0.95 -11.31
C LYS A 10 -2.50 0.41 -11.13
N LYS A 11 -1.61 0.60 -12.11
CA LYS A 11 -0.19 0.22 -11.98
C LYS A 11 0.52 1.06 -10.92
N ALA A 12 0.34 2.37 -10.92
CA ALA A 12 0.93 3.25 -9.91
C ALA A 12 0.46 2.86 -8.49
N LEU A 13 -0.84 2.64 -8.31
CA LEU A 13 -1.42 2.16 -7.05
C LEU A 13 -0.89 0.78 -6.65
N PHE A 14 -0.61 -0.10 -7.62
CA PHE A 14 -0.04 -1.41 -7.35
C PHE A 14 1.42 -1.31 -6.88
N GLU A 15 2.22 -0.39 -7.42
CA GLU A 15 3.58 -0.14 -6.93
C GLU A 15 3.56 0.45 -5.51
N LEU A 16 2.64 1.37 -5.21
CA LEU A 16 2.41 1.85 -3.84
C LEU A 16 2.01 0.70 -2.90
N ALA A 17 1.12 -0.19 -3.33
CA ALA A 17 0.73 -1.36 -2.54
C ALA A 17 1.90 -2.32 -2.28
N LYS A 18 2.87 -2.43 -3.21
CA LYS A 18 4.09 -3.21 -2.98
C LYS A 18 4.97 -2.59 -1.91
N ALA A 19 5.01 -1.25 -1.81
CA ALA A 19 5.76 -0.56 -0.78
C ALA A 19 5.27 -0.95 0.64
N LEU A 20 3.96 -1.19 0.81
CA LEU A 20 3.37 -1.56 2.09
C LEU A 20 3.97 -2.83 2.72
N LYS A 21 4.48 -3.77 1.92
CA LYS A 21 5.13 -4.99 2.43
C LYS A 21 6.35 -4.67 3.30
N HIS A 22 7.03 -3.56 3.03
CA HIS A 22 8.25 -3.19 3.74
C HIS A 22 7.90 -2.73 5.17
N PHE A 23 6.80 -2.01 5.37
CA PHE A 23 6.34 -1.61 6.71
C PHE A 23 5.95 -2.81 7.58
N ILE A 24 5.32 -3.84 7.01
CA ILE A 24 5.00 -5.09 7.74
C ILE A 24 6.27 -5.83 8.19
N ASN A 25 7.34 -5.79 7.39
CA ASN A 25 8.61 -6.40 7.77
C ASN A 25 9.37 -5.58 8.82
N LEU A 26 9.08 -4.28 8.92
CA LEU A 26 9.66 -3.39 9.91
C LEU A 26 9.13 -3.68 11.33
N ASP A 27 7.91 -4.19 11.51
CA ASP A 27 7.38 -4.55 12.84
C ASP A 27 8.26 -5.53 13.63
N GLY A 28 9.01 -6.39 12.95
CA GLY A 28 9.95 -7.34 13.57
C GLY A 28 11.34 -6.75 13.88
N SER A 29 11.60 -5.52 13.48
CA SER A 29 12.91 -4.88 13.61
C SER A 29 13.02 -4.12 14.93
N LYS A 30 14.17 -4.21 15.60
CA LYS A 30 14.49 -3.37 16.76
C LYS A 30 14.77 -1.94 16.28
N MET A 31 13.72 -1.12 16.20
CA MET A 31 13.81 0.29 15.82
C MET A 31 13.70 1.23 17.01
N HIS A 32 14.27 2.42 16.85
CA HIS A 32 14.00 3.52 17.78
C HIS A 32 12.50 3.87 17.73
N PRO A 33 11.87 4.23 18.87
CA PRO A 33 10.43 4.54 18.90
C PRO A 33 9.99 5.62 17.89
N GLY A 34 10.84 6.63 17.66
CA GLY A 34 10.57 7.66 16.66
C GLY A 34 10.53 7.14 15.22
N ASP A 35 11.42 6.20 14.88
CA ASP A 35 11.45 5.59 13.54
C ASP A 35 10.24 4.69 13.33
N ARG A 36 9.85 3.94 14.37
CA ARG A 36 8.64 3.13 14.36
C ARG A 36 7.40 4.00 14.11
N HIS A 37 7.25 5.10 14.84
CA HIS A 37 6.15 6.02 14.63
C HIS A 37 6.13 6.59 13.20
N THR A 38 7.30 6.96 12.68
CA THR A 38 7.44 7.47 11.31
C THR A 38 7.03 6.42 10.27
N ALA A 39 7.42 5.15 10.47
CA ALA A 39 7.03 4.05 9.60
C ALA A 39 5.51 3.79 9.62
N GLU A 40 4.87 3.83 10.81
CA GLU A 40 3.41 3.70 10.95
C GLU A 40 2.66 4.83 10.25
N VAL A 41 3.15 6.07 10.35
CA VAL A 41 2.57 7.23 9.64
C VAL A 41 2.73 7.07 8.13
N ALA A 42 3.91 6.67 7.65
CA ALA A 42 4.16 6.43 6.24
C ALA A 42 3.25 5.33 5.68
N GLU A 43 3.06 4.23 6.41
CA GLU A 43 2.13 3.16 6.01
C GLU A 43 0.70 3.70 5.84
N LYS A 44 0.20 4.46 6.82
CA LYS A 44 -1.14 5.06 6.78
C LYS A 44 -1.32 6.00 5.59
N LEU A 45 -0.32 6.84 5.31
CA LEU A 45 -0.37 7.74 4.15
C LEU A 45 -0.45 6.98 2.83
N VAL A 46 0.36 5.94 2.66
CA VAL A 46 0.34 5.12 1.44
C VAL A 46 -1.00 4.38 1.29
N ARG A 47 -1.57 3.86 2.39
CA ARG A 47 -2.91 3.25 2.37
C ARG A 47 -4.00 4.25 2.01
N GLY A 48 -3.96 5.45 2.59
CA GLY A 48 -4.92 6.52 2.29
C GLY A 48 -4.95 6.86 0.81
N ILE A 49 -3.80 7.04 0.17
CA ILE A 49 -3.72 7.29 -1.28
C ILE A 49 -4.42 6.16 -2.07
N ILE A 50 -4.21 4.90 -1.70
CA ILE A 50 -4.82 3.75 -2.39
C ILE A 50 -6.35 3.74 -2.20
N GLU A 51 -6.80 4.02 -0.97
CA GLU A 51 -8.21 4.02 -0.57
C GLU A 51 -9.00 5.18 -1.20
N ASP A 52 -8.40 6.37 -1.26
CA ASP A 52 -8.99 7.56 -1.90
C ASP A 52 -9.22 7.34 -3.41
N ASN A 53 -8.42 6.47 -4.04
CA ASN A 53 -8.61 6.06 -5.44
C ASN A 53 -9.59 4.86 -5.60
N GLY A 54 -10.26 4.45 -4.52
CA GLY A 54 -11.27 3.40 -4.55
C GLY A 54 -10.71 1.96 -4.56
N TYR A 55 -9.48 1.79 -4.11
CA TYR A 55 -8.83 0.49 -3.98
C TYR A 55 -8.50 0.16 -2.53
N THR A 56 -8.23 -1.11 -2.26
CA THR A 56 -7.63 -1.57 -0.99
C THR A 56 -6.47 -2.51 -1.30
N ALA A 57 -5.45 -2.47 -0.45
CA ALA A 57 -4.25 -3.27 -0.59
C ALA A 57 -4.08 -4.21 0.60
N SER A 58 -3.81 -5.48 0.31
CA SER A 58 -3.39 -6.46 1.31
C SER A 58 -2.08 -7.12 0.89
N TYR A 59 -1.26 -7.44 1.89
CA TYR A 59 -0.06 -8.22 1.71
C TYR A 59 -0.17 -9.51 2.52
N LEU A 60 0.06 -10.63 1.85
CA LEU A 60 0.13 -11.94 2.48
C LEU A 60 1.51 -12.52 2.17
N LYS A 61 2.29 -12.93 3.19
CA LYS A 61 3.64 -13.49 2.99
C LYS A 61 3.66 -14.63 1.95
N SER A 62 2.61 -15.46 1.90
CA SER A 62 2.49 -16.57 0.95
C SER A 62 1.97 -16.21 -0.44
N ARG A 63 1.29 -15.06 -0.60
CA ARG A 63 0.60 -14.68 -1.86
C ARG A 63 1.03 -13.33 -2.44
N GLY A 64 1.95 -12.63 -1.78
CA GLY A 64 2.42 -11.31 -2.18
C GLY A 64 1.39 -10.20 -1.96
N THR A 65 1.61 -9.09 -2.67
CA THR A 65 0.74 -7.91 -2.66
C THR A 65 -0.47 -8.12 -3.56
N ARG A 66 -1.66 -7.84 -3.03
CA ARG A 66 -2.91 -7.85 -3.77
C ARG A 66 -3.58 -6.49 -3.67
N LEU A 67 -4.06 -6.00 -4.80
CA LEU A 67 -4.81 -4.75 -4.92
C LEU A 67 -6.22 -5.07 -5.41
N PHE A 68 -7.22 -4.68 -4.64
CA PHE A 68 -8.63 -4.93 -4.92
C PHE A 68 -9.34 -3.60 -5.10
N ARG A 69 -10.24 -3.51 -6.05
CA ARG A 69 -11.13 -2.34 -6.16
C ARG A 69 -12.33 -2.59 -5.26
N PHE A 70 -12.81 -1.57 -4.55
CA PHE A 70 -14.13 -1.66 -3.94
C PHE A 70 -15.16 -1.89 -5.06
N ARG A 71 -16.02 -2.88 -4.89
CA ARG A 71 -17.33 -2.83 -5.52
C ARG A 71 -18.20 -2.01 -4.58
N ARG A 72 -18.37 -0.73 -4.89
CA ARG A 72 -19.53 0.00 -4.37
C ARG A 72 -20.79 -0.57 -5.00
#